data_AF-A0AAV4CEC3-F1
#
_entry.id   AF-A0AAV4CEC3-F1
#
_cell.length_a   1.000
_cell.length_b   1.000
_cell.length_c   1.000
_cell.angle_alpha   90.00
_cell.angle_beta   90.00
_cell.angle_gamma   90.00
#
_symmetry.space_group_name_H-M   'P 1'
#
loop_
_entity.id
_entity.type
_entity.pdbx_description
1 polymer ?
#
loop_
_entity_poly.entity_id
_entity_poly.type
_entity_poly.pdbx_seq_one_letter_code
_entity_poly.pdbx_strand_id
1 'polypeptide(L)'
;FLSLTIVHELGHTLGALHDSSTNNVCKDESAYVMAASANEGDANNKNAGLFSVCSAMFFHSALRRTNNACLKRNDFQGQKAPFRSADLGTFRRQSLAGLGSTSAVTSQDRQCQLWFSGSRLCRHVHAEVIGSWETVCSARACTAPSGSQPSNGMCVVTGPSLDFTPCGDRRWCQGGVCVASLHALPKPVDCPAGDAEGFMCDVRQCTVYDDVTRFLHCCDT
;
A
#
# COMPACT_ATOMS: atom_id res chain seq x y z
N PHE A 1 0.34 4.11 -5.08
CA PHE A 1 0.69 4.77 -6.34
C PHE A 1 0.12 6.16 -6.50
N LEU A 2 -1.19 6.35 -6.73
CA LEU A 2 -1.75 7.70 -6.92
C LEU A 2 -1.38 8.65 -5.77
N SER A 3 -1.37 8.14 -4.53
CA SER A 3 -0.93 8.89 -3.35
C SER A 3 0.56 9.29 -3.39
N LEU A 4 1.47 8.41 -3.79
CA LEU A 4 2.91 8.69 -3.83
C LEU A 4 3.27 9.61 -4.99
N THR A 5 2.62 9.45 -6.15
CA THR A 5 2.76 10.39 -7.27
C THR A 5 2.30 11.79 -6.86
N ILE A 6 1.15 11.92 -6.19
CA ILE A 6 0.70 13.23 -5.67
C ILE A 6 1.75 13.82 -4.71
N VAL A 7 2.32 13.01 -3.82
CA VAL A 7 3.35 13.48 -2.87
C VAL A 7 4.65 13.88 -3.61
N HIS A 8 5.04 13.15 -4.66
CA HIS A 8 6.18 13.47 -5.54
C HIS A 8 5.99 14.82 -6.24
N GLU A 9 4.84 15.00 -6.91
CA GLU A 9 4.53 16.26 -7.60
C GLU A 9 4.34 17.43 -6.62
N LEU A 10 3.84 17.16 -5.42
CA LEU A 10 3.80 18.16 -4.36
C LEU A 10 5.22 18.53 -3.90
N GLY A 11 6.16 17.57 -3.87
CA GLY A 11 7.57 17.83 -3.63
C GLY A 11 8.17 18.78 -4.67
N HIS A 12 7.87 18.59 -5.96
CA HIS A 12 8.25 19.54 -7.01
C HIS A 12 7.62 20.92 -6.82
N THR A 13 6.35 20.99 -6.41
CA THR A 13 5.67 22.25 -6.07
C THR A 13 6.36 22.98 -4.91
N LEU A 14 6.96 22.23 -3.98
CA LEU A 14 7.77 22.74 -2.86
C LEU A 14 9.25 22.97 -3.25
N GLY A 15 9.59 22.87 -4.53
CA GLY A 15 10.89 23.22 -5.08
C GLY A 15 11.96 22.14 -4.96
N ALA A 16 11.60 20.90 -4.59
CA ALA A 16 12.54 19.79 -4.67
C ALA A 16 12.79 19.36 -6.12
N LEU A 17 14.04 18.94 -6.38
CA LEU A 17 14.42 18.24 -7.59
C LEU A 17 14.38 16.73 -7.34
N HIS A 18 14.55 15.95 -8.41
CA HIS A 18 14.81 14.53 -8.25
C HIS A 18 16.08 14.29 -7.41
N ASP A 19 16.14 13.18 -6.68
CA ASP A 19 17.28 12.86 -5.82
C ASP A 19 18.59 12.71 -6.63
N SER A 20 18.54 12.14 -7.85
CA SER A 20 19.68 12.11 -8.77
C SER A 20 20.18 13.49 -9.22
N SER A 21 19.38 14.55 -9.09
CA SER A 21 19.75 15.91 -9.49
C SER A 21 20.54 16.68 -8.42
N THR A 22 21.10 15.96 -7.43
CA THR A 22 21.74 16.55 -6.24
C THR A 22 23.26 16.39 -6.22
N ASN A 23 23.87 16.25 -7.40
CA ASN A 23 25.33 16.04 -7.55
C ASN A 23 25.84 14.85 -6.71
N ASN A 24 25.11 13.73 -6.77
CA ASN A 24 25.38 12.47 -6.06
C ASN A 24 25.28 12.49 -4.52
N VAL A 25 24.72 13.54 -3.90
CA VAL A 25 24.46 13.55 -2.44
C VAL A 25 23.31 12.63 -2.08
N CYS A 26 22.19 12.76 -2.80
CA CYS A 26 21.08 11.83 -2.80
C CYS A 26 21.03 11.06 -4.12
N LYS A 27 20.36 9.91 -4.09
CA LYS A 27 20.43 8.89 -5.14
C LYS A 27 19.06 8.27 -5.36
N ASP A 28 18.67 8.12 -6.62
CA ASP A 28 17.37 7.53 -6.97
C ASP A 28 17.28 6.06 -6.51
N GLU A 29 18.42 5.37 -6.42
CA GLU A 29 18.51 3.99 -5.93
C GLU A 29 18.14 3.87 -4.43
N SER A 30 18.17 4.99 -3.69
CA SER A 30 17.69 5.01 -2.30
C SER A 30 16.16 5.07 -2.22
N ALA A 31 15.51 5.33 -3.35
CA ALA A 31 14.08 5.16 -3.60
C ALA A 31 13.17 5.86 -2.56
N TYR A 32 13.61 7.05 -2.15
CA TYR A 32 12.77 8.07 -1.51
C TYR A 32 11.75 8.63 -2.53
N VAL A 33 10.78 9.40 -2.03
CA VAL A 33 9.68 9.97 -2.82
C VAL A 33 10.17 10.72 -4.07
N MET A 34 11.28 11.45 -4.00
CA MET A 34 11.79 12.26 -5.11
C MET A 34 12.75 11.48 -6.03
N ALA A 35 12.83 10.16 -5.95
CA ALA A 35 13.55 9.38 -6.96
C ALA A 35 12.95 9.64 -8.36
N ALA A 36 13.78 9.88 -9.38
CA ALA A 36 13.32 10.20 -10.74
C ALA A 36 12.53 9.08 -11.42
N SER A 37 12.76 7.84 -10.98
CA SER A 37 11.97 6.68 -11.37
C SER A 37 11.46 5.99 -10.13
N ALA A 38 10.22 5.54 -10.21
CA ALA A 38 9.66 4.72 -9.16
C ALA A 38 10.37 3.35 -9.19
N ASN A 39 11.27 3.11 -8.23
CA ASN A 39 11.93 1.81 -8.03
C ASN A 39 10.97 0.86 -7.30
N GLU A 40 9.81 0.65 -7.92
CA GLU A 40 8.70 -0.14 -7.40
C GLU A 40 8.92 -1.60 -7.75
N GLY A 41 9.73 -2.26 -6.92
CA GLY A 41 10.05 -3.67 -7.11
C GLY A 41 11.02 -4.19 -6.07
N ASP A 42 11.79 -3.32 -5.41
CA ASP A 42 12.61 -3.75 -4.30
C ASP A 42 11.76 -3.85 -3.03
N ALA A 43 11.36 -5.07 -2.69
CA ALA A 43 10.66 -5.41 -1.45
C ALA A 43 11.42 -4.97 -0.18
N ASN A 44 12.70 -4.57 -0.30
CA ASN A 44 13.51 -4.04 0.79
C ASN A 44 13.58 -2.51 0.84
N ASN A 45 12.88 -1.79 -0.03
CA ASN A 45 12.93 -0.33 -0.02
C ASN A 45 12.13 0.26 1.15
N LYS A 46 12.83 0.50 2.26
CA LYS A 46 12.30 1.09 3.50
C LYS A 46 12.04 2.60 3.39
N ASN A 47 12.47 3.25 2.31
CA ASN A 47 12.36 4.70 2.14
C ASN A 47 11.14 5.11 1.30
N ALA A 48 10.38 4.14 0.78
CA ALA A 48 9.15 4.39 0.05
C ALA A 48 8.19 5.24 0.90
N GLY A 49 7.81 6.41 0.40
CA GLY A 49 6.94 7.36 1.12
C GLY A 49 7.66 8.34 2.05
N LEU A 50 8.99 8.28 2.15
CA LEU A 50 9.82 9.26 2.86
C LEU A 50 10.47 10.24 1.89
N PHE A 51 10.67 11.48 2.32
CA PHE A 51 11.50 12.44 1.61
C PHE A 51 12.97 12.29 2.04
N SER A 52 13.91 12.48 1.10
CA SER A 52 15.33 12.46 1.39
C SER A 52 15.77 13.73 2.15
N VAL A 53 16.97 13.71 2.71
CA VAL A 53 17.58 14.92 3.29
C VAL A 53 17.73 16.03 2.24
N CYS A 54 17.99 15.68 0.98
CA CYS A 54 18.11 16.66 -0.09
C CYS A 54 16.77 17.32 -0.39
N SER A 55 15.69 16.54 -0.48
CA SER A 55 14.34 17.10 -0.65
C SER A 55 14.00 18.08 0.49
N ALA A 56 14.29 17.71 1.74
CA ALA A 56 14.08 18.57 2.90
C ALA A 56 14.86 19.90 2.82
N MET A 57 16.10 19.87 2.33
CA MET A 57 16.89 21.08 2.09
C MET A 57 16.27 21.99 1.02
N PHE A 58 15.77 21.42 -0.08
CA PHE A 58 15.08 22.18 -1.11
C PHE A 58 13.79 22.82 -0.59
N PHE A 59 12.98 22.06 0.14
CA PHE A 59 11.77 22.58 0.78
C PHE A 59 12.10 23.77 1.67
N HIS A 60 13.08 23.62 2.55
CA HIS A 60 13.51 24.69 3.44
C HIS A 60 13.99 25.93 2.67
N SER A 61 14.73 25.75 1.57
CA SER A 61 15.16 26.85 0.69
C SER A 61 13.98 27.55 0.00
N ALA A 62 13.04 26.79 -0.57
CA ALA A 62 11.87 27.33 -1.26
C ALA A 62 10.94 28.10 -0.31
N LEU A 63 10.69 27.53 0.87
CA LEU A 63 9.88 28.14 1.93
C LEU A 63 10.50 29.46 2.44
N ARG A 64 11.83 29.50 2.62
CA ARG A 64 12.53 30.74 2.99
C ARG A 64 12.48 31.79 1.88
N ARG A 65 12.77 31.41 0.62
CA ARG A 65 12.79 32.34 -0.52
C ARG A 65 11.44 33.01 -0.76
N THR A 66 10.35 32.26 -0.61
CA THR A 66 8.98 32.77 -0.80
C THR A 66 8.39 33.39 0.46
N ASN A 67 9.11 33.35 1.59
CA ASN A 67 8.59 33.64 2.93
C ASN A 67 7.25 32.92 3.23
N ASN A 68 6.99 31.78 2.57
CA ASN A 68 5.72 31.05 2.61
C ASN A 68 4.49 31.90 2.29
N ALA A 69 4.60 32.92 1.44
CA ALA A 69 3.57 33.95 1.29
C ALA A 69 2.15 33.41 1.01
N CYS A 70 2.01 32.37 0.19
CA CYS A 70 0.72 31.74 -0.11
C CYS A 70 0.36 30.54 0.80
N LEU A 71 1.33 30.02 1.56
CA LEU A 71 1.15 28.92 2.51
C LEU A 71 0.84 29.42 3.94
N LYS A 72 1.10 30.70 4.20
CA LYS A 72 0.72 31.42 5.43
C LYS A 72 -0.58 32.16 5.17
N ARG A 73 -1.71 31.50 5.41
CA ARG A 73 -3.00 32.18 5.53
C ARG A 73 -3.36 32.32 7.00
N ASN A 74 -3.33 33.54 7.50
CA ASN A 74 -3.79 33.87 8.86
C ASN A 74 -5.32 34.04 8.91
N ASP A 75 -5.94 34.23 7.75
CA ASP A 75 -7.39 34.41 7.53
C ASP A 75 -8.12 33.09 7.27
N PHE A 76 -7.40 32.06 6.84
CA PHE A 76 -7.89 30.69 6.79
C PHE A 76 -7.78 30.10 8.20
N GLN A 77 -8.76 30.42 9.05
CA GLN A 77 -9.18 29.42 10.02
C GLN A 77 -9.77 28.30 9.18
N GLY A 78 -8.91 27.39 8.71
CA GLY A 78 -9.36 26.33 7.83
C GLY A 78 -10.65 25.80 8.41
N GLN A 79 -11.72 25.84 7.62
CA GLN A 79 -12.83 24.96 7.95
C GLN A 79 -12.11 23.63 8.11
N LYS A 80 -12.13 23.05 9.33
CA LYS A 80 -11.78 21.65 9.48
C LYS A 80 -12.47 21.03 8.28
N ALA A 81 -11.70 20.44 7.35
CA ALA A 81 -12.27 19.75 6.20
C ALA A 81 -13.51 19.02 6.72
N PRO A 82 -14.68 19.03 6.06
CA PRO A 82 -15.98 18.79 6.70
C PRO A 82 -16.05 17.56 7.63
N PHE A 83 -15.10 16.64 7.52
CA PHE A 83 -14.56 15.79 8.58
C PHE A 83 -14.18 16.53 9.89
N ARG A 84 -15.09 16.52 10.87
CA ARG A 84 -14.74 16.84 12.26
C ARG A 84 -13.55 15.98 12.67
N SER A 85 -12.71 16.43 13.60
CA SER A 85 -11.68 15.58 14.23
C SER A 85 -12.27 14.32 14.87
N ALA A 86 -13.57 14.37 15.23
CA ALA A 86 -14.38 13.20 15.57
C ALA A 86 -14.62 12.28 14.36
N ASP A 87 -14.77 12.79 13.15
CA ASP A 87 -14.91 12.09 11.84
C ASP A 87 -13.60 11.60 11.25
N LEU A 88 -12.44 12.11 11.66
CA LEU A 88 -11.13 11.46 11.41
C LEU A 88 -10.86 10.38 12.44
N GLY A 89 -11.30 10.59 13.68
CA GLY A 89 -11.34 9.57 14.73
C GLY A 89 -12.44 8.52 14.53
N THR A 90 -13.50 8.81 13.76
CA THR A 90 -14.56 7.88 13.32
C THR A 90 -14.41 7.49 11.86
N PHE A 91 -13.60 8.11 11.01
CA PHE A 91 -13.03 7.41 9.85
C PHE A 91 -12.05 6.38 10.39
N ARG A 92 -11.10 6.78 11.24
CA ARG A 92 -10.17 5.85 11.89
C ARG A 92 -10.82 4.87 12.88
N ARG A 93 -12.07 5.07 13.33
CA ARG A 93 -12.79 4.09 14.20
C ARG A 93 -14.04 3.49 13.57
N GLN A 94 -14.67 4.03 12.55
CA GLN A 94 -15.68 3.33 11.74
C GLN A 94 -15.00 2.58 10.59
N SER A 95 -13.86 3.06 10.10
CA SER A 95 -12.89 2.29 9.31
C SER A 95 -11.87 1.54 10.16
N LEU A 96 -12.02 1.37 11.49
CA LEU A 96 -11.29 0.32 12.24
C LEU A 96 -12.21 -0.55 13.13
N ALA A 97 -13.26 0.00 13.73
CA ALA A 97 -14.26 -0.73 14.52
C ALA A 97 -15.54 -1.07 13.73
N GLY A 98 -15.74 -0.47 12.55
CA GLY A 98 -16.63 -1.01 11.49
C GLY A 98 -15.88 -1.92 10.51
N LEU A 99 -14.57 -2.14 10.70
CA LEU A 99 -13.81 -3.20 10.05
C LEU A 99 -14.03 -4.56 10.72
N GLY A 100 -15.20 -4.79 11.30
CA GLY A 100 -15.63 -6.17 11.46
C GLY A 100 -15.77 -6.76 10.07
N SER A 101 -14.79 -7.54 9.63
CA SER A 101 -14.91 -8.55 8.57
C SER A 101 -15.24 -8.13 7.13
N THR A 102 -15.72 -6.91 6.80
CA THR A 102 -16.13 -6.61 5.40
C THR A 102 -15.98 -5.13 5.00
N SER A 103 -15.16 -4.84 3.99
CA SER A 103 -15.37 -3.77 2.98
C SER A 103 -14.96 -2.29 3.20
N ALA A 104 -14.17 -1.89 4.21
CA ALA A 104 -13.70 -0.48 4.28
C ALA A 104 -12.17 -0.25 4.36
N VAL A 105 -11.37 -1.28 4.62
CA VAL A 105 -9.99 -1.34 4.12
C VAL A 105 -10.08 -2.05 2.79
N THR A 106 -9.71 -1.36 1.72
CA THR A 106 -9.61 -1.93 0.36
C THR A 106 -8.88 -3.27 0.48
N SER A 107 -9.59 -4.39 0.31
CA SER A 107 -8.97 -5.73 0.36
C SER A 107 -7.78 -5.79 -0.57
N GLN A 108 -6.84 -6.70 -0.35
CA GLN A 108 -5.67 -6.80 -1.22
C GLN A 108 -6.06 -7.07 -2.68
N ASP A 109 -7.11 -7.88 -2.90
CA ASP A 109 -7.70 -8.06 -4.23
C ASP A 109 -8.24 -6.73 -4.79
N ARG A 110 -8.94 -5.93 -3.98
CA ARG A 110 -9.43 -4.63 -4.41
C ARG A 110 -8.30 -3.64 -4.69
N GLN A 111 -7.19 -3.70 -3.95
CA GLN A 111 -6.00 -2.91 -4.24
C GLN A 111 -5.39 -3.29 -5.59
N CYS A 112 -5.39 -4.57 -5.94
CA CYS A 112 -5.01 -5.05 -7.27
C CYS A 112 -5.97 -4.59 -8.37
N GLN A 113 -7.29 -4.60 -8.12
CA GLN A 113 -8.29 -4.08 -9.06
C GLN A 113 -8.15 -2.59 -9.38
N LEU A 114 -7.63 -1.79 -8.42
CA LEU A 114 -7.32 -0.39 -8.67
C LEU A 114 -6.14 -0.23 -9.64
N TRP A 115 -5.29 -1.26 -9.76
CA TRP A 115 -4.13 -1.28 -10.64
C TRP A 115 -4.47 -1.80 -12.03
N PHE A 116 -5.10 -2.98 -12.08
CA PHE A 116 -5.64 -3.54 -13.31
C PHE A 116 -7.06 -4.05 -13.09
N SER A 117 -7.98 -3.66 -13.97
CA SER A 117 -9.36 -4.15 -13.90
C SER A 117 -9.41 -5.68 -13.93
N GLY A 118 -10.15 -6.29 -13.00
CA GLY A 118 -10.25 -7.75 -12.86
C GLY A 118 -9.04 -8.43 -12.21
N SER A 119 -8.02 -7.68 -11.80
CA SER A 119 -6.84 -8.23 -11.12
C SER A 119 -7.13 -8.67 -9.68
N ARG A 120 -6.32 -9.61 -9.21
CA ARG A 120 -6.37 -10.24 -7.89
C ARG A 120 -4.98 -10.29 -7.28
N LEU A 121 -4.93 -10.43 -5.96
CA LEU A 121 -3.68 -10.66 -5.25
C LEU A 121 -3.12 -12.03 -5.63
N CYS A 122 -1.82 -12.06 -5.96
CA CYS A 122 -1.07 -13.28 -6.15
C CYS A 122 -0.68 -13.91 -4.81
N ARG A 123 -1.63 -14.60 -4.18
CA ARG A 123 -1.45 -15.23 -2.86
C ARG A 123 -0.26 -16.21 -2.84
N HIS A 124 -0.10 -17.03 -3.88
CA HIS A 124 1.03 -17.96 -4.00
C HIS A 124 2.41 -17.29 -3.97
N VAL A 125 2.52 -16.06 -4.50
CA VAL A 125 3.78 -15.32 -4.44
C VAL A 125 4.15 -15.00 -3.00
N HIS A 126 3.18 -14.64 -2.17
CA HIS A 126 3.42 -14.29 -0.77
C HIS A 126 3.49 -15.51 0.16
N ALA A 127 2.72 -16.56 -0.13
CA ALA A 127 2.68 -17.78 0.65
C ALA A 127 3.86 -18.72 0.38
N GLU A 128 4.29 -18.87 -0.89
CA GLU A 128 5.24 -19.91 -1.30
C GLU A 128 6.55 -19.35 -1.84
N VAL A 129 6.50 -18.31 -2.69
CA VAL A 129 7.68 -17.84 -3.44
C VAL A 129 8.55 -16.89 -2.61
N ILE A 130 7.93 -15.89 -1.99
CA ILE A 130 8.61 -14.94 -1.11
C ILE A 130 8.67 -15.48 0.33
N GLY A 131 7.80 -16.42 0.68
CA GLY A 131 7.83 -17.15 1.94
C GLY A 131 7.47 -16.31 3.17
N SER A 132 6.83 -15.15 2.99
CA SER A 132 6.32 -14.34 4.08
C SER A 132 5.25 -13.36 3.61
N TRP A 133 4.09 -13.45 4.24
CA TRP A 133 3.01 -12.49 4.09
C TRP A 133 3.38 -11.07 4.54
N GLU A 134 4.45 -10.90 5.31
CA GLU A 134 4.92 -9.56 5.69
C GLU A 134 5.36 -8.73 4.47
N THR A 135 5.87 -9.40 3.43
CA THR A 135 6.36 -8.76 2.21
C THR A 135 5.26 -8.14 1.36
N VAL A 136 4.00 -8.51 1.61
CA VAL A 136 2.85 -7.87 0.95
C VAL A 136 2.80 -6.38 1.26
N CYS A 137 3.37 -5.95 2.39
CA CYS A 137 3.41 -4.55 2.79
C CYS A 137 4.36 -3.72 1.92
N SER A 138 5.48 -4.29 1.47
CA SER A 138 6.46 -3.58 0.65
C SER A 138 6.35 -3.88 -0.86
N ALA A 139 5.87 -5.08 -1.22
CA ALA A 139 5.88 -5.56 -2.59
C ALA A 139 4.65 -6.44 -2.92
N ARG A 140 3.45 -5.87 -2.89
CA ARG A 140 2.20 -6.54 -3.27
C ARG A 140 2.24 -7.00 -4.73
N ALA A 141 2.11 -8.31 -4.96
CA ALA A 141 2.03 -8.88 -6.30
C ALA A 141 0.58 -9.05 -6.74
N CYS A 142 0.25 -8.59 -7.95
CA CYS A 142 -1.09 -8.66 -8.53
C CYS A 142 -1.07 -9.38 -9.88
N THR A 143 -2.17 -10.03 -10.24
CA THR A 143 -2.31 -10.65 -11.55
C THR A 143 -2.39 -9.60 -12.64
N ALA A 144 -1.44 -9.58 -13.57
CA ALA A 144 -1.53 -8.74 -14.75
C ALA A 144 -2.58 -9.34 -15.72
N PRO A 145 -3.38 -8.51 -16.40
CA PRO A 145 -4.30 -9.00 -17.42
C PRO A 145 -3.49 -9.65 -18.54
N SER A 146 -3.58 -10.97 -18.66
CA SER A 146 -3.13 -11.67 -19.86
C SER A 146 -4.24 -11.58 -20.89
N GLY A 147 -3.93 -11.26 -22.15
CA GLY A 147 -4.91 -10.99 -23.20
C GLY A 147 -5.87 -12.12 -23.57
N SER A 148 -5.95 -13.21 -22.80
CA SER A 148 -6.88 -14.31 -23.07
C SER A 148 -7.15 -15.30 -21.92
N GLN A 149 -6.51 -15.23 -20.74
CA GLN A 149 -6.87 -16.11 -19.61
C GLN A 149 -6.79 -15.46 -18.22
N PRO A 150 -7.91 -15.41 -17.46
CA PRO A 150 -7.95 -14.85 -16.10
C PRO A 150 -7.33 -15.76 -15.02
N SER A 151 -7.08 -17.05 -15.31
CA SER A 151 -6.56 -18.02 -14.35
C SER A 151 -5.03 -18.22 -14.38
N ASN A 152 -4.34 -17.73 -15.42
CA ASN A 152 -2.87 -17.81 -15.57
C ASN A 152 -2.22 -16.42 -15.76
N GLY A 153 -2.83 -15.38 -15.20
CA GLY A 153 -2.27 -14.03 -15.27
C GLY A 153 -0.88 -13.98 -14.64
N MET A 154 0.10 -13.43 -15.35
CA MET A 154 1.45 -13.23 -14.83
C MET A 154 1.39 -12.36 -13.57
N CYS A 155 1.99 -12.81 -12.48
CA CYS A 155 2.08 -12.02 -11.26
C CYS A 155 3.17 -10.96 -11.40
N VAL A 156 2.77 -9.71 -11.23
CA VAL A 156 3.68 -8.55 -11.27
C VAL A 156 3.64 -7.83 -9.94
N VAL A 157 4.81 -7.38 -9.47
CA VAL A 157 4.89 -6.54 -8.28
C VAL A 157 4.33 -5.16 -8.63
N THR A 158 3.36 -4.72 -7.83
CA THR A 158 2.62 -3.45 -8.04
C THR A 158 2.92 -2.44 -6.91
N GLY A 159 4.06 -2.60 -6.24
CA GLY A 159 4.47 -1.76 -5.12
C GLY A 159 3.79 -2.13 -3.79
N PRO A 160 3.87 -1.25 -2.77
CA PRO A 160 3.44 -1.58 -1.42
C PRO A 160 1.92 -1.71 -1.26
N SER A 161 1.51 -2.50 -0.26
CA SER A 161 0.13 -2.47 0.21
C SER A 161 -0.18 -1.16 0.93
N LEU A 162 -1.46 -0.77 0.89
CA LEU A 162 -1.92 0.40 1.64
C LEU A 162 -1.74 0.18 3.14
N ASP A 163 -1.55 1.26 3.89
CA ASP A 163 -1.57 1.20 5.35
C ASP A 163 -2.88 0.58 5.86
N PHE A 164 -2.77 -0.15 6.97
CA PHE A 164 -3.83 -0.93 7.61
C PHE A 164 -4.29 -2.18 6.85
N THR A 165 -3.63 -2.53 5.74
CA THR A 165 -3.82 -3.83 5.08
C THR A 165 -3.36 -4.98 5.99
N PRO A 166 -4.16 -6.02 6.24
CA PRO A 166 -3.73 -7.17 7.03
C PRO A 166 -2.51 -7.88 6.44
N CYS A 167 -1.57 -8.28 7.30
CA CYS A 167 -0.37 -9.04 6.91
C CYS A 167 -0.02 -10.17 7.89
N GLY A 168 -0.87 -10.43 8.88
CA GLY A 168 -0.75 -11.55 9.80
C GLY A 168 -1.68 -11.38 11.01
N ASP A 169 -1.55 -12.28 12.00
CA ASP A 169 -2.34 -12.20 13.23
C ASP A 169 -2.04 -10.92 14.01
N ARG A 170 -3.06 -10.09 14.21
CA ARG A 170 -2.98 -8.78 14.88
C ARG A 170 -1.87 -7.90 14.30
N ARG A 171 -1.68 -8.00 12.99
CA ARG A 171 -0.66 -7.26 12.24
C ARG A 171 -1.24 -6.64 10.98
N TRP A 172 -0.74 -5.47 10.64
CA TRP A 172 -1.10 -4.76 9.41
C TRP A 172 0.09 -4.05 8.79
N CYS A 173 -0.06 -3.57 7.56
CA CYS A 173 0.93 -2.74 6.90
C CYS A 173 0.90 -1.33 7.46
N GLN A 174 2.07 -0.77 7.74
CA GLN A 174 2.23 0.63 8.11
C GLN A 174 3.58 1.12 7.56
N GLY A 175 3.56 2.09 6.65
CA GLY A 175 4.78 2.60 6.01
C GLY A 175 5.54 1.51 5.26
N GLY A 176 4.83 0.58 4.61
CA GLY A 176 5.44 -0.53 3.86
C GLY A 176 5.95 -1.69 4.71
N VAL A 177 5.79 -1.65 6.04
CA VAL A 177 6.25 -2.72 6.96
C VAL A 177 5.07 -3.39 7.65
N CYS A 178 5.13 -4.70 7.84
CA CYS A 178 4.16 -5.45 8.63
C CYS A 178 4.43 -5.24 10.13
N VAL A 179 3.54 -4.56 10.84
CA VAL A 179 3.70 -4.20 12.25
C VAL A 179 2.59 -4.77 13.11
N ALA A 180 2.92 -5.16 14.34
CA ALA A 180 1.93 -5.57 15.33
C ALA A 180 1.13 -4.37 15.84
N SER A 181 -0.18 -4.54 16.01
CA SER A 181 -1.07 -3.49 16.51
C SER A 181 -2.21 -4.11 17.31
N LEU A 182 -2.52 -3.52 18.46
CA LEU A 182 -3.71 -3.89 19.25
C LEU A 182 -5.04 -3.57 18.54
N HIS A 183 -4.98 -2.77 17.48
CA HIS A 183 -6.14 -2.41 16.66
C HIS A 183 -6.25 -3.22 15.38
N ALA A 184 -5.24 -4.05 15.06
CA ALA A 184 -5.32 -4.96 13.93
C ALA A 184 -6.16 -6.19 14.32
N LEU A 185 -7.01 -6.63 13.39
CA LEU A 185 -7.86 -7.79 13.60
C LEU A 185 -7.02 -9.07 13.67
N PRO A 186 -7.49 -10.09 14.41
CA PRO A 186 -6.94 -11.42 14.28
C PRO A 186 -7.18 -11.95 12.87
N LYS A 187 -6.13 -12.49 12.26
CA LYS A 187 -6.14 -13.12 10.93
C LYS A 187 -5.15 -14.27 10.93
N PRO A 188 -5.42 -15.38 10.19
CA PRO A 188 -4.44 -16.46 10.08
C PRO A 188 -3.11 -15.93 9.54
N VAL A 189 -1.99 -16.41 10.10
CA VAL A 189 -0.64 -15.95 9.71
C VAL A 189 -0.31 -16.34 8.28
N ASP A 190 -0.85 -17.45 7.83
CA ASP A 190 -0.76 -18.04 6.50
C ASP A 190 -1.84 -17.56 5.53
N CYS A 191 -2.86 -16.82 6.02
CA CYS A 191 -3.96 -16.31 5.22
C CYS A 191 -4.47 -14.91 5.63
N PRO A 192 -3.59 -13.89 5.75
CA PRO A 192 -4.05 -12.57 6.17
C PRO A 192 -4.94 -11.88 5.13
N ALA A 193 -4.85 -12.28 3.86
CA ALA A 193 -5.71 -11.79 2.77
C ALA A 193 -7.16 -12.28 2.85
N GLY A 194 -7.39 -13.38 3.57
CA GLY A 194 -8.63 -14.14 3.52
C GLY A 194 -8.84 -14.88 2.19
N ASP A 195 -10.03 -15.49 2.08
CA ASP A 195 -10.46 -16.23 0.90
C ASP A 195 -10.43 -15.37 -0.38
N ALA A 196 -10.10 -16.01 -1.50
CA ALA A 196 -10.03 -15.39 -2.81
C ALA A 196 -11.43 -15.12 -3.35
N GLU A 197 -11.71 -13.86 -3.67
CA GLU A 197 -13.01 -13.47 -4.20
C GLU A 197 -13.28 -14.16 -5.55
N GLY A 198 -14.37 -14.92 -5.63
CA GLY A 198 -14.75 -15.70 -6.82
C GLY A 198 -14.30 -17.15 -6.79
N PHE A 199 -13.56 -17.59 -5.76
CA PHE A 199 -13.34 -19.01 -5.49
C PHE A 199 -14.43 -19.57 -4.59
N MET A 200 -14.89 -20.78 -4.89
CA MET A 200 -15.88 -21.47 -4.06
C MET A 200 -15.17 -22.30 -3.00
N CYS A 201 -15.06 -21.72 -1.82
CA CYS A 201 -14.46 -22.35 -0.67
C CYS A 201 -15.48 -23.19 0.10
N ASP A 202 -15.99 -24.24 -0.53
CA ASP A 202 -16.84 -25.24 0.13
C ASP A 202 -16.06 -26.54 0.27
N VAL A 203 -15.67 -26.87 1.51
CA VAL A 203 -14.94 -28.11 1.87
C VAL A 203 -15.65 -29.39 1.42
N ARG A 204 -16.96 -29.32 1.12
CA ARG A 204 -17.73 -30.47 0.62
C ARG A 204 -17.50 -30.72 -0.87
N GLN A 205 -16.92 -29.77 -1.59
CA GLN A 205 -16.63 -29.88 -3.02
C GLN A 205 -15.19 -30.32 -3.26
N CYS A 206 -14.89 -31.55 -2.86
CA CYS A 206 -13.54 -32.14 -2.91
C CYS A 206 -12.91 -32.19 -4.32
N THR A 207 -13.70 -32.01 -5.38
CA THR A 207 -13.19 -31.93 -6.77
C THR A 207 -12.54 -30.58 -7.10
N VAL A 208 -12.86 -29.54 -6.33
CA VAL A 208 -12.36 -28.17 -6.51
C VAL A 208 -11.55 -27.73 -5.28
N TYR A 209 -11.89 -28.22 -4.09
CA TYR A 209 -11.22 -27.94 -2.83
C TYR A 209 -10.07 -28.94 -2.59
N ASP A 210 -9.01 -28.84 -3.39
CA ASP A 210 -7.75 -29.56 -3.16
C ASP A 210 -6.84 -28.83 -2.16
N ASP A 211 -5.71 -29.45 -1.77
CA ASP A 211 -4.78 -28.86 -0.79
C ASP A 211 -4.21 -27.51 -1.25
N VAL A 212 -4.01 -27.33 -2.55
CA VAL A 212 -3.51 -26.09 -3.14
C VAL A 212 -4.57 -24.99 -3.02
N THR A 213 -5.82 -25.29 -3.38
CA THR A 213 -6.95 -24.37 -3.29
C THR A 213 -7.22 -24.00 -1.85
N ARG A 214 -7.17 -24.97 -0.94
CA ARG A 214 -7.28 -24.75 0.50
C ARG A 214 -6.21 -23.77 1.00
N PHE A 215 -4.95 -24.01 0.67
CA PHE A 215 -3.84 -23.22 1.21
C PHE A 215 -3.73 -21.83 0.57
N LEU A 216 -4.04 -21.71 -0.72
CA LEU A 216 -3.82 -20.48 -1.47
C LEU A 216 -5.06 -19.63 -1.69
N HIS A 217 -6.24 -20.23 -1.83
CA HIS A 217 -7.46 -19.54 -2.24
C HIS A 217 -8.55 -19.56 -1.18
N CYS A 218 -8.55 -20.53 -0.28
CA CYS A 218 -9.64 -20.79 0.66
C CYS A 218 -9.14 -21.03 2.08
N CYS A 219 -8.21 -20.17 2.50
CA CYS A 219 -7.43 -20.35 3.71
C CYS A 219 -8.03 -19.67 4.96
N ASP A 220 -9.19 -19.02 4.83
CA ASP A 220 -9.99 -18.43 5.93
C ASP A 220 -11.32 -19.21 6.13
N THR A 221 -11.51 -20.32 5.41
CA THR A 221 -12.70 -21.19 5.41
C THR A 221 -12.61 -22.35 6.42
#